data_AF-A0A0A2B686-F1
#
_entry.id   AF-A0A0A2B686-F1
#
_cell.length_a   1.000
_cell.length_b   1.000
_cell.length_c   1.000
_cell.angle_alpha   90.00
_cell.angle_beta   90.00
_cell.angle_gamma   90.00
#
_symmetry.space_group_name_H-M   'P 1'
#
loop_
_entity.id
_entity.type
_entity.pdbx_description
1 polymer ?
#
loop_
_entity_poly.entity_id
_entity_poly.type
_entity_poly.pdbx_seq_one_letter_code
_entity_poly.pdbx_strand_id
1 'polypeptide(L)'
;MDLEEGIPLAVGKEAKLMLGRTPGNIRAVRPLRDGVIADFDAAEQMIKTFIQKCNEGKGIVAPRIVIGIPSGVTSVERRAVREAGLAGAREVHLIDEPVAAAIGASLPVTEPIGTMIVDIGGGTTEVAVLSLGGTVLSESVRIAGDEINESIALYLKKVHNLVVGERTAEDIKIKIGSAFPDDDFDKTTLEVRGLHLLSGLPRSVTLTSGEIREAMAETLSKIVEAVKRTLERTPPELAADIVDRGIMLAGGGALVRGINDLLSDETGIFTHIAENPLLCVVNGCGEVLDDFKKLKRVVDTPEFIRNAIRD
;
A
#
# COMPACT_ATOMS: atom_id res chain seq x y z
N MET A 1 17.93 -0.01 13.95
CA MET A 1 18.06 -0.24 15.39
C MET A 1 19.50 -0.60 15.69
N ASP A 2 20.13 0.17 16.58
CA ASP A 2 21.33 -0.29 17.27
C ASP A 2 20.93 -1.38 18.26
N LEU A 3 21.56 -2.55 18.19
CA LEU A 3 21.19 -3.69 19.04
C LEU A 3 21.77 -3.59 20.46
N GLU A 4 22.78 -2.76 20.68
CA GLU A 4 23.38 -2.55 22.00
C GLU A 4 22.61 -1.47 22.77
N GLU A 5 22.31 -0.36 22.10
CA GLU A 5 21.66 0.80 22.72
C GLU A 5 20.12 0.73 22.67
N GLY A 6 19.55 -0.13 21.82
CA GLY A 6 18.10 -0.26 21.67
C GLY A 6 17.40 0.97 21.02
N ILE A 7 18.17 1.90 20.47
CA ILE A 7 17.67 3.13 19.84
C ILE A 7 17.84 3.12 18.31
N PRO A 8 17.03 3.88 17.55
CA PRO A 8 17.21 3.98 16.11
C PRO A 8 18.42 4.83 15.72
N LEU A 9 19.39 4.24 15.01
CA LEU A 9 20.49 4.98 14.36
C LEU A 9 20.01 5.90 13.23
N ALA A 10 18.96 5.49 12.52
CA ALA A 10 18.34 6.24 11.44
C ALA A 10 16.87 5.82 11.28
N VAL A 11 16.03 6.71 10.75
CA VAL A 11 14.62 6.46 10.44
C VAL A 11 14.25 7.07 9.09
N GLY A 12 13.51 6.32 8.28
CA GLY A 12 13.04 6.76 6.95
C GLY A 12 14.03 6.43 5.83
N LYS A 13 14.26 7.37 4.91
CA LYS A 13 15.08 7.15 3.70
C LYS A 13 16.50 6.66 4.03
N GLU A 14 17.12 7.23 5.05
CA GLU A 14 18.45 6.82 5.52
C GLU A 14 18.48 5.36 5.99
N ALA A 15 17.47 4.92 6.76
CA ALA A 15 17.35 3.53 7.20
C ALA A 15 17.08 2.58 6.01
N LYS A 16 16.27 3.00 5.02
CA LYS A 16 16.02 2.20 3.80
C LYS A 16 17.31 1.92 3.02
N LEU A 17 18.28 2.83 3.03
CA LEU A 17 19.59 2.62 2.37
C LEU A 17 20.43 1.53 3.05
N MET A 18 20.16 1.21 4.32
CA MET A 18 20.88 0.22 5.10
C MET A 18 20.35 -1.21 4.92
N LEU A 19 19.16 -1.40 4.34
CA LEU A 19 18.55 -2.72 4.13
C LEU A 19 19.48 -3.64 3.31
N GLY A 20 19.76 -4.82 3.86
CA GLY A 20 20.68 -5.81 3.28
C GLY A 20 22.17 -5.43 3.33
N ARG A 21 22.53 -4.38 4.08
CA ARG A 21 23.91 -3.84 4.17
C ARG A 21 24.39 -3.61 5.62
N THR A 22 23.64 -4.07 6.62
CA THR A 22 23.96 -3.83 8.01
C THR A 22 25.05 -4.78 8.53
N PRO A 23 26.00 -4.30 9.36
CA PRO A 23 26.87 -5.17 10.16
C PRO A 23 26.07 -5.90 11.25
N GLY A 24 26.70 -6.88 11.92
CA GLY A 24 26.00 -7.76 12.88
C GLY A 24 25.39 -7.06 14.10
N ASN A 25 25.87 -5.87 14.47
CA ASN A 25 25.34 -5.08 15.59
C ASN A 25 24.23 -4.09 15.20
N ILE A 26 23.87 -4.01 13.91
CA ILE A 26 22.82 -3.12 13.40
C ILE A 26 21.73 -3.94 12.74
N ARG A 27 20.48 -3.64 13.09
CA ARG A 27 19.29 -4.24 12.45
C ARG A 27 18.50 -3.17 11.69
N ALA A 28 18.41 -3.30 10.38
CA ALA A 28 17.45 -2.53 9.57
C ALA A 28 16.10 -3.26 9.61
N VAL A 29 15.04 -2.54 10.00
CA VAL A 29 13.71 -3.12 10.25
C VAL A 29 12.66 -2.36 9.45
N ARG A 30 11.76 -3.09 8.79
CA ARG A 30 10.47 -2.57 8.32
C ARG A 30 9.41 -2.99 9.36
N PRO A 31 9.01 -2.11 10.30
CA PRO A 31 8.17 -2.52 11.43
C PRO A 31 6.71 -2.72 11.05
N LEU A 32 6.31 -2.26 9.86
CA LEU A 32 5.00 -2.48 9.27
C LEU A 32 5.13 -3.49 8.14
N ARG A 33 4.28 -4.52 8.15
CA ARG A 33 4.20 -5.57 7.12
C ARG A 33 2.74 -5.99 6.96
N ASP A 34 2.30 -6.21 5.73
CA ASP A 34 0.92 -6.60 5.41
C ASP A 34 -0.14 -5.68 6.06
N GLY A 35 0.17 -4.37 6.15
CA GLY A 35 -0.70 -3.37 6.75
C GLY A 35 -0.82 -3.42 8.29
N VAL A 36 -0.02 -4.25 8.97
CA VAL A 36 -0.05 -4.43 10.43
C VAL A 36 1.32 -4.19 11.08
N ILE A 37 1.33 -3.98 12.39
CA ILE A 37 2.55 -3.81 13.18
C ILE A 37 3.19 -5.19 13.42
N ALA A 38 4.33 -5.43 12.78
CA ALA A 38 5.12 -6.66 12.93
C ALA A 38 6.21 -6.54 14.03
N ASP A 39 6.69 -5.33 14.30
CA ASP A 39 7.65 -5.02 15.37
C ASP A 39 7.15 -3.75 16.09
N PHE A 40 6.54 -3.93 17.28
CA PHE A 40 5.89 -2.85 18.02
C PHE A 40 6.87 -1.78 18.47
N ASP A 41 7.99 -2.18 19.09
CA ASP A 41 8.99 -1.26 19.59
C ASP A 41 9.59 -0.41 18.46
N ALA A 42 9.90 -1.04 17.32
CA ALA A 42 10.40 -0.32 16.16
C ALA A 42 9.32 0.58 15.51
N ALA A 43 8.05 0.17 15.49
CA ALA A 43 6.94 1.00 15.00
C ALA A 43 6.73 2.24 15.87
N GLU A 44 6.74 2.08 17.20
CA GLU A 44 6.61 3.17 18.16
C GLU A 44 7.72 4.22 17.96
N GLN A 45 8.97 3.77 17.91
CA GLN A 45 10.12 4.66 17.68
C GLN A 45 10.04 5.37 16.34
N MET A 46 9.59 4.66 15.29
CA MET A 46 9.40 5.22 13.96
C MET A 46 8.33 6.33 13.95
N ILE A 47 7.15 6.07 14.52
CA ILE A 47 6.05 7.04 14.60
C ILE A 47 6.47 8.26 15.41
N LYS A 48 7.05 8.05 16.60
CA LYS A 48 7.57 9.12 17.46
C LYS A 48 8.58 10.00 16.72
N THR A 49 9.51 9.40 16.00
CA THR A 49 10.51 10.12 15.20
C THR A 49 9.87 10.93 14.08
N PHE A 50 8.88 10.38 13.37
CA PHE A 50 8.18 11.13 12.32
C PHE A 50 7.36 12.29 12.86
N ILE A 51 6.67 12.13 14.00
CA ILE A 51 5.93 13.22 14.65
C ILE A 51 6.89 14.35 15.05
N GLN A 52 8.03 14.01 15.66
CA GLN A 52 9.05 14.99 16.06
C GLN A 52 9.63 15.74 14.84
N LYS A 53 9.89 15.03 13.74
CA LYS A 53 10.35 15.63 12.47
C LYS A 53 9.32 16.60 11.90
N CYS A 54 8.04 16.26 11.91
CA CYS A 54 6.96 17.13 11.40
C CYS A 54 6.81 18.42 12.22
N ASN A 55 7.03 18.34 13.54
CA ASN A 55 6.93 19.48 14.44
C ASN A 55 8.21 20.35 14.49
N GLU A 56 9.23 20.05 13.67
CA GLU A 56 10.57 20.67 13.70
C GLU A 56 11.22 20.69 15.10
N GLY A 57 10.82 19.78 15.99
CA GLY A 57 11.22 19.82 17.42
C GLY A 57 10.67 21.01 18.22
N LYS A 58 9.77 21.83 17.65
CA LYS A 58 9.22 23.07 18.26
C LYS A 58 7.86 22.87 18.96
N GLY A 59 7.24 21.70 18.81
CA GLY A 59 5.93 21.40 19.41
C GLY A 59 6.02 21.16 20.91
N ILE A 60 5.62 22.15 21.73
CA ILE A 60 5.45 21.98 23.19
C ILE A 60 4.24 21.07 23.50
N VAL A 61 3.29 20.98 22.57
CA VAL A 61 2.04 20.22 22.73
C VAL A 61 2.01 19.03 21.79
N ALA A 62 1.78 17.84 22.34
CA ALA A 62 1.60 16.64 21.53
C ALA A 62 0.37 16.79 20.60
N PRO A 63 0.48 16.46 19.30
CA PRO A 63 -0.57 16.71 18.32
C PRO A 63 -1.72 15.70 18.44
N ARG A 64 -2.86 16.05 17.81
CA ARG A 64 -3.86 15.07 17.39
C ARG A 64 -3.42 14.50 16.06
N ILE A 65 -3.53 13.19 15.88
CA ILE A 65 -3.21 12.52 14.61
C ILE A 65 -4.36 11.62 14.15
N VAL A 66 -4.44 11.42 12.85
CA VAL A 66 -5.28 10.41 12.20
C VAL A 66 -4.34 9.43 11.49
N ILE A 67 -4.55 8.13 11.71
CA ILE A 67 -3.75 7.06 11.10
C ILE A 67 -4.67 6.20 10.24
N GLY A 68 -4.30 6.01 8.97
CA GLY A 68 -4.93 5.05 8.07
C GLY A 68 -4.58 3.63 8.51
N ILE A 69 -5.57 2.75 8.53
CA ILE A 69 -5.39 1.31 8.77
C ILE A 69 -6.14 0.49 7.71
N PRO A 70 -5.64 -0.68 7.31
CA PRO A 70 -6.37 -1.57 6.40
C PRO A 70 -7.77 -1.88 6.92
N SER A 71 -8.75 -2.03 6.03
CA SER A 71 -10.12 -2.43 6.43
C SER A 71 -10.16 -3.85 7.05
N GLY A 72 -9.14 -4.65 6.72
CA GLY A 72 -8.93 -6.01 7.19
C GLY A 72 -8.52 -6.17 8.66
N VAL A 73 -8.03 -5.12 9.34
CA VAL A 73 -7.34 -5.27 10.63
C VAL A 73 -8.22 -5.79 11.76
N THR A 74 -7.62 -6.62 12.62
CA THR A 74 -8.23 -7.13 13.85
C THR A 74 -8.30 -6.06 14.95
N SER A 75 -9.10 -6.32 15.98
CA SER A 75 -9.21 -5.47 17.17
C SER A 75 -7.86 -5.27 17.88
N VAL A 76 -7.05 -6.33 17.93
CA VAL A 76 -5.71 -6.34 18.54
C VAL A 76 -4.74 -5.48 17.73
N GLU A 77 -4.72 -5.64 16.40
CA GLU A 77 -3.87 -4.83 15.51
C GLU A 77 -4.29 -3.35 15.56
N ARG A 78 -5.60 -3.07 15.56
CA ARG A 78 -6.14 -1.70 15.69
C ARG A 78 -5.71 -1.05 17.00
N ARG A 79 -5.73 -1.79 18.10
CA ARG A 79 -5.25 -1.33 19.40
C ARG A 79 -3.75 -1.05 19.39
N ALA A 80 -2.96 -1.96 18.81
CA ALA A 80 -1.50 -1.79 18.70
C ALA A 80 -1.15 -0.51 17.92
N VAL A 81 -1.82 -0.23 16.80
CA VAL A 81 -1.61 1.01 16.03
C VAL A 81 -1.95 2.25 16.86
N ARG A 82 -3.07 2.21 17.60
CA ARG A 82 -3.44 3.33 18.48
C ARG A 82 -2.40 3.56 19.58
N GLU A 83 -1.96 2.49 20.24
CA GLU A 83 -0.96 2.56 21.31
C GLU A 83 0.38 3.09 20.80
N ALA A 84 0.86 2.59 19.64
CA ALA A 84 2.08 3.10 19.01
C ALA A 84 1.98 4.58 18.61
N GLY A 85 0.80 5.03 18.17
CA GLY A 85 0.54 6.45 17.88
C GLY A 85 0.59 7.35 19.12
N LEU A 86 0.08 6.85 20.26
CA LEU A 86 0.03 7.59 21.52
C LEU A 86 1.42 7.86 22.12
N ALA A 87 2.47 7.18 21.65
CA ALA A 87 3.85 7.44 22.05
C ALA A 87 4.37 8.83 21.66
N GLY A 88 3.73 9.49 20.68
CA GLY A 88 4.08 10.84 20.24
C GLY A 88 2.91 11.81 20.12
N ALA A 89 1.67 11.36 20.28
CA ALA A 89 0.45 12.15 20.09
C ALA A 89 -0.42 12.18 21.35
N ARG A 90 -1.17 13.28 21.55
CA ARG A 90 -2.14 13.37 22.66
C ARG A 90 -3.45 12.62 22.37
N GLU A 91 -3.75 12.46 21.09
CA GLU A 91 -5.02 11.90 20.61
C GLU A 91 -4.77 11.24 19.26
N VAL A 92 -5.23 10.00 19.12
CA VAL A 92 -5.04 9.18 17.93
C VAL A 92 -6.41 8.69 17.47
N HIS A 93 -6.77 9.02 16.23
CA HIS A 93 -7.94 8.49 15.55
C HIS A 93 -7.51 7.56 14.44
N LEU A 94 -8.31 6.53 14.20
CA LEU A 94 -8.05 5.55 13.15
C LEU A 94 -9.13 5.64 12.08
N ILE A 95 -8.72 5.71 10.82
CA ILE A 95 -9.59 5.71 9.64
C ILE A 95 -9.26 4.50 8.78
N ASP A 96 -10.27 3.91 8.17
CA ASP A 96 -10.05 2.81 7.23
C ASP A 96 -9.41 3.38 5.95
N GLU A 97 -8.28 2.81 5.53
CA GLU A 97 -7.48 3.22 4.36
C GLU A 97 -8.29 3.51 3.11
N PRO A 98 -9.21 2.65 2.64
CA PRO A 98 -9.98 2.94 1.43
C PRO A 98 -10.84 4.19 1.56
N VAL A 99 -11.34 4.51 2.76
CA VAL A 99 -12.13 5.73 3.00
C VAL A 99 -11.23 6.96 2.94
N ALA A 100 -10.07 6.90 3.59
CA ALA A 100 -9.08 7.98 3.52
C ALA A 100 -8.58 8.20 2.08
N ALA A 101 -8.28 7.12 1.36
CA ALA A 101 -7.85 7.17 -0.03
C ALA A 101 -8.93 7.83 -0.91
N ALA A 102 -10.21 7.50 -0.72
CA ALA A 102 -11.29 8.06 -1.50
C ALA A 102 -11.52 9.55 -1.23
N ILE A 103 -11.42 9.98 0.03
CA ILE A 103 -11.44 11.41 0.40
C ILE A 103 -10.28 12.13 -0.29
N GLY A 104 -9.05 11.63 -0.15
CA GLY A 104 -7.88 12.27 -0.76
C GLY A 104 -7.80 12.16 -2.29
N ALA A 105 -8.59 11.28 -2.91
CA ALA A 105 -8.82 11.23 -4.36
C ALA A 105 -10.00 12.12 -4.81
N SER A 106 -10.56 12.92 -3.90
CA SER A 106 -11.69 13.82 -4.14
C SER A 106 -12.93 13.12 -4.69
N LEU A 107 -13.14 11.86 -4.29
CA LEU A 107 -14.34 11.12 -4.66
C LEU A 107 -15.54 11.58 -3.82
N PRO A 108 -16.77 11.52 -4.37
CA PRO A 108 -17.99 11.97 -3.71
C PRO A 108 -18.49 10.97 -2.64
N VAL A 109 -17.64 10.63 -1.67
CA VAL A 109 -17.88 9.54 -0.70
C VAL A 109 -19.10 9.78 0.19
N THR A 110 -19.56 11.03 0.34
CA THR A 110 -20.72 11.39 1.16
C THR A 110 -22.05 11.37 0.42
N GLU A 111 -22.02 11.24 -0.91
CA GLU A 111 -23.22 11.23 -1.75
C GLU A 111 -23.85 9.82 -1.82
N PRO A 112 -25.16 9.70 -2.09
CA PRO A 112 -25.86 8.42 -2.24
C PRO A 112 -25.59 7.78 -3.60
N ILE A 113 -24.31 7.58 -3.92
CA ILE A 113 -23.85 6.98 -5.17
C ILE A 113 -22.78 5.94 -4.89
N GLY A 114 -22.71 4.91 -5.72
CA GLY A 114 -21.67 3.88 -5.68
C GLY A 114 -20.34 4.45 -6.14
N THR A 115 -19.36 4.45 -5.25
CA THR A 115 -17.98 4.84 -5.55
C THR A 115 -17.05 3.68 -5.26
N MET A 116 -16.36 3.17 -6.28
CA MET A 116 -15.36 2.12 -6.09
C MET A 116 -13.95 2.69 -6.07
N ILE A 117 -13.18 2.30 -5.05
CA ILE A 117 -11.75 2.60 -4.94
C ILE A 117 -10.94 1.32 -4.73
N VAL A 118 -9.77 1.27 -5.36
CA VAL A 118 -8.78 0.22 -5.23
C VAL A 118 -7.45 0.87 -4.82
N ASP A 119 -7.08 0.75 -3.55
CA ASP A 119 -5.81 1.27 -3.02
C ASP A 119 -4.77 0.15 -2.96
N ILE A 120 -3.75 0.22 -3.82
CA ILE A 120 -2.68 -0.77 -3.90
C ILE A 120 -1.46 -0.23 -3.15
N GLY A 121 -1.28 -0.69 -1.92
CA GLY A 121 -0.22 -0.26 -1.02
C GLY A 121 1.09 -1.04 -1.17
N GLY A 122 1.86 -1.03 -0.08
CA GLY A 122 3.09 -1.82 0.03
C GLY A 122 2.81 -3.29 0.31
N GLY A 123 2.01 -3.58 1.35
CA GLY A 123 1.70 -4.96 1.78
C GLY A 123 0.23 -5.38 1.65
N THR A 124 -0.65 -4.47 1.29
CA THR A 124 -2.09 -4.74 1.12
C THR A 124 -2.65 -4.05 -0.10
N THR A 125 -3.64 -4.69 -0.71
CA THR A 125 -4.56 -4.05 -1.65
C THR A 125 -5.93 -3.99 -0.98
N GLU A 126 -6.48 -2.78 -0.87
CA GLU A 126 -7.80 -2.52 -0.34
C GLU A 126 -8.75 -2.20 -1.49
N VAL A 127 -9.81 -2.99 -1.63
CA VAL A 127 -10.89 -2.76 -2.58
C VAL A 127 -12.13 -2.36 -1.78
N ALA A 128 -12.75 -1.23 -2.09
CA ALA A 128 -13.95 -0.80 -1.38
C ALA A 128 -14.98 -0.16 -2.29
N VAL A 129 -16.24 -0.37 -1.94
CA VAL A 129 -17.40 0.36 -2.46
C VAL A 129 -17.95 1.24 -1.36
N LEU A 130 -18.00 2.54 -1.62
CA LEU A 130 -18.41 3.58 -0.68
C LEU A 130 -19.70 4.23 -1.13
N SER A 131 -20.53 4.65 -0.16
CA SER A 131 -21.71 5.48 -0.38
C SER A 131 -22.15 6.13 0.95
N LEU A 132 -22.77 7.32 0.90
CA LEU A 132 -23.34 8.00 2.07
C LEU A 132 -22.37 8.25 3.24
N GLY A 133 -21.07 8.28 2.97
CA GLY A 133 -19.99 8.46 3.94
C GLY A 133 -19.69 7.21 4.76
N GLY A 134 -20.05 6.04 4.23
CA GLY A 134 -19.71 4.75 4.81
C GLY A 134 -19.22 3.76 3.76
N THR A 135 -18.61 2.69 4.23
CA THR A 135 -18.22 1.54 3.43
C THR A 135 -19.41 0.62 3.29
N VAL A 136 -19.81 0.34 2.05
CA VAL A 136 -20.86 -0.65 1.73
C VAL A 136 -20.24 -2.04 1.66
N LEU A 137 -19.11 -2.15 0.95
CA LEU A 137 -18.30 -3.36 0.86
C LEU A 137 -16.84 -3.00 0.95
N SER A 138 -16.06 -3.87 1.57
CA SER A 138 -14.60 -3.79 1.54
C SER A 138 -13.99 -5.19 1.52
N GLU A 139 -12.95 -5.35 0.73
CA GLU A 139 -12.09 -6.51 0.69
C GLU A 139 -10.64 -6.06 0.84
N SER A 140 -9.89 -6.76 1.68
CA SER A 140 -8.48 -6.51 1.94
C SER A 140 -7.71 -7.78 1.64
N VAL A 141 -6.74 -7.71 0.73
CA VAL A 141 -5.84 -8.82 0.41
C VAL A 141 -4.39 -8.44 0.72
N ARG A 142 -3.64 -9.37 1.32
CA ARG A 142 -2.21 -9.22 1.64
C ARG A 142 -1.35 -9.51 0.41
N ILE A 143 -1.65 -8.79 -0.67
CA ILE A 143 -1.01 -8.90 -1.98
C ILE A 143 -0.94 -7.50 -2.56
N ALA A 144 0.28 -6.96 -2.68
CA ALA A 144 0.52 -5.62 -3.18
C ALA A 144 1.97 -5.45 -3.67
N GLY A 145 2.57 -4.29 -3.41
CA GLY A 145 3.90 -3.95 -3.89
C GLY A 145 5.03 -4.88 -3.42
N ASP A 146 4.94 -5.44 -2.22
CA ASP A 146 5.93 -6.35 -1.64
C ASP A 146 5.90 -7.71 -2.35
N GLU A 147 4.72 -8.29 -2.54
CA GLU A 147 4.54 -9.57 -3.24
C GLU A 147 4.94 -9.47 -4.72
N ILE A 148 4.73 -8.30 -5.34
CA ILE A 148 5.22 -8.03 -6.70
C ILE A 148 6.76 -8.05 -6.73
N ASN A 149 7.42 -7.42 -5.74
CA ASN A 149 8.89 -7.47 -5.64
C ASN A 149 9.39 -8.90 -5.42
N GLU A 150 8.72 -9.68 -4.57
CA GLU A 150 9.06 -11.08 -4.32
C GLU A 150 8.89 -11.93 -5.60
N SER A 151 7.84 -11.70 -6.38
CA SER A 151 7.59 -12.40 -7.65
C SER A 151 8.71 -12.15 -8.66
N ILE A 152 9.17 -10.90 -8.78
CA ILE A 152 10.32 -10.52 -9.60
C ILE A 152 11.59 -11.24 -9.11
N ALA A 153 11.90 -11.18 -7.81
CA ALA A 153 13.09 -11.82 -7.26
C ALA A 153 13.07 -13.35 -7.45
N LEU A 154 11.91 -13.98 -7.32
CA LEU A 154 11.70 -15.41 -7.56
C LEU A 154 11.88 -15.77 -9.03
N TYR A 155 11.38 -14.95 -9.95
CA TYR A 155 11.58 -15.12 -11.39
C TYR A 155 13.06 -15.09 -11.74
N LEU A 156 13.80 -14.06 -11.30
CA LEU A 156 15.24 -13.93 -11.53
C LEU A 156 16.02 -15.14 -10.98
N LYS A 157 15.62 -15.64 -9.80
CA LYS A 157 16.23 -16.82 -9.20
C LYS A 157 16.00 -18.08 -10.04
N LYS A 158 14.78 -18.27 -10.57
CA LYS A 158 14.39 -19.48 -11.34
C LYS A 158 14.90 -19.46 -12.77
N VAL A 159 14.78 -18.33 -13.47
CA VAL A 159 15.05 -18.19 -14.90
C VAL A 159 16.51 -17.81 -15.16
N HIS A 160 17.07 -16.89 -14.37
CA HIS A 160 18.44 -16.38 -14.57
C HIS A 160 19.47 -16.95 -13.59
N ASN A 161 19.08 -17.84 -12.67
CA ASN A 161 19.92 -18.32 -11.57
C ASN A 161 20.56 -17.17 -10.77
N LEU A 162 19.87 -16.03 -10.67
CA LEU A 162 20.39 -14.80 -10.09
C LEU A 162 19.60 -14.43 -8.84
N VAL A 163 20.29 -14.30 -7.70
CA VAL A 163 19.70 -13.80 -6.45
C VAL A 163 19.92 -12.30 -6.36
N VAL A 164 18.83 -11.56 -6.15
CA VAL A 164 18.84 -10.12 -5.92
C VAL A 164 18.18 -9.80 -4.59
N GLY A 165 18.55 -8.66 -3.99
CA GLY A 165 17.91 -8.16 -2.79
C GLY A 165 16.59 -7.42 -3.08
N GLU A 166 15.79 -7.22 -2.05
CA GLU A 166 14.48 -6.55 -2.11
C GLU A 166 14.54 -5.19 -2.82
N ARG A 167 15.52 -4.34 -2.48
CA ARG A 167 15.71 -3.03 -3.12
C ARG A 167 15.97 -3.14 -4.63
N THR A 168 16.70 -4.15 -5.06
CA THR A 168 16.97 -4.37 -6.49
C THR A 168 15.70 -4.84 -7.19
N ALA A 169 14.90 -5.72 -6.57
CA ALA A 169 13.61 -6.14 -7.11
C ALA A 169 12.62 -4.96 -7.23
N GLU A 170 12.57 -4.08 -6.23
CA GLU A 170 11.78 -2.85 -6.27
C GLU A 170 12.24 -1.90 -7.38
N ASP A 171 13.55 -1.74 -7.58
CA ASP A 171 14.11 -0.89 -8.65
C ASP A 171 13.77 -1.44 -10.05
N ILE A 172 13.78 -2.77 -10.22
CA ILE A 172 13.32 -3.43 -11.46
C ILE A 172 11.84 -3.13 -11.69
N LYS A 173 11.00 -3.33 -10.68
CA LYS A 173 9.56 -3.05 -10.75
C LYS A 173 9.28 -1.61 -11.19
N ILE A 174 9.95 -0.64 -10.56
CA ILE A 174 9.74 0.79 -10.85
C ILE A 174 10.20 1.16 -12.26
N LYS A 175 11.32 0.60 -12.73
CA LYS A 175 11.92 1.01 -14.01
C LYS A 175 11.32 0.32 -15.23
N ILE A 176 11.02 -0.97 -15.13
CA ILE A 176 10.60 -1.79 -16.29
C ILE A 176 9.42 -2.72 -15.97
N GLY A 177 8.73 -2.55 -14.84
CA GLY A 177 7.49 -3.29 -14.55
C GLY A 177 6.32 -2.81 -15.39
N SER A 178 5.53 -3.75 -15.91
CA SER A 178 4.26 -3.48 -16.61
C SER A 178 3.24 -4.54 -16.24
N ALA A 179 1.98 -4.14 -16.12
CA ALA A 179 0.83 -4.99 -15.87
C ALA A 179 0.08 -5.37 -17.17
N PHE A 180 0.31 -4.65 -18.27
CA PHE A 180 -0.41 -4.86 -19.53
C PHE A 180 0.56 -4.93 -20.74
N PRO A 181 0.19 -5.64 -21.82
CA PRO A 181 0.97 -5.68 -23.06
C PRO A 181 1.18 -4.30 -23.70
N ASP A 182 2.44 -3.98 -24.06
CA ASP A 182 2.84 -2.78 -24.79
C ASP A 182 4.07 -3.16 -25.64
N ASP A 183 3.87 -3.35 -26.94
CA ASP A 183 4.89 -3.89 -27.87
C ASP A 183 6.21 -3.12 -27.86
N ASP A 184 6.17 -1.82 -27.58
CA ASP A 184 7.38 -0.98 -27.54
C ASP A 184 8.00 -0.98 -26.15
N PHE A 185 7.19 -0.85 -25.09
CA PHE A 185 7.71 -0.89 -23.73
C PHE A 185 8.30 -2.26 -23.38
N ASP A 186 7.75 -3.35 -23.92
CA ASP A 186 8.22 -4.72 -23.70
C ASP A 186 9.67 -4.95 -24.10
N LYS A 187 10.15 -4.17 -25.08
CA LYS A 187 11.53 -4.19 -25.56
C LYS A 187 12.47 -3.37 -24.68
N THR A 188 11.97 -2.61 -23.73
CA THR A 188 12.78 -1.84 -22.77
C THR A 188 13.62 -2.80 -21.95
N THR A 189 14.90 -2.47 -21.79
CA THR A 189 15.86 -3.32 -21.09
C THR A 189 16.42 -2.66 -19.83
N LEU A 190 16.85 -3.48 -18.88
CA LEU A 190 17.56 -3.06 -17.68
C LEU A 190 18.67 -4.04 -17.35
N GLU A 191 19.90 -3.56 -17.19
CA GLU A 191 20.99 -4.38 -16.67
C GLU A 191 20.90 -4.46 -15.14
N VAL A 192 20.88 -5.68 -14.61
CA VAL A 192 20.77 -5.96 -13.18
C VAL A 192 21.92 -6.82 -12.72
N ARG A 193 22.52 -6.44 -11.59
CA ARG A 193 23.58 -7.19 -10.94
C ARG A 193 23.05 -7.93 -9.71
N GLY A 194 23.43 -9.19 -9.57
CA GLY A 194 23.09 -10.05 -8.43
C GLY A 194 24.12 -11.14 -8.19
N LEU A 195 23.83 -12.04 -7.25
CA LEU A 195 24.67 -13.20 -6.95
C LEU A 195 24.22 -14.39 -7.81
N HIS A 196 25.09 -14.90 -8.67
CA HIS A 196 24.76 -16.05 -9.49
C HIS A 196 24.90 -17.36 -8.69
N LEU A 197 23.84 -18.15 -8.63
CA LEU A 197 23.73 -19.32 -7.75
C LEU A 197 24.76 -20.41 -8.06
N LEU A 198 25.00 -20.70 -9.33
CA LEU A 198 25.88 -21.80 -9.72
C LEU A 198 27.35 -21.46 -9.49
N SER A 199 27.75 -20.20 -9.71
CA SER A 199 29.15 -19.78 -9.56
C SER A 199 29.46 -19.17 -8.20
N GLY A 200 28.45 -18.77 -7.42
CA GLY A 200 28.64 -18.05 -6.16
C GLY A 200 29.27 -16.66 -6.31
N LEU A 201 29.29 -16.10 -7.52
CA LEU A 201 29.98 -14.85 -7.85
C LEU A 201 28.99 -13.82 -8.40
N PRO A 202 29.23 -12.51 -8.19
CA PRO A 202 28.40 -11.47 -8.78
C PRO A 202 28.39 -11.54 -10.31
N ARG A 203 27.20 -11.48 -10.93
CA ARG A 203 27.01 -11.38 -12.38
C ARG A 203 25.98 -10.32 -12.73
N SER A 204 26.07 -9.80 -13.95
CA SER A 204 25.06 -8.96 -14.58
C SER A 204 24.21 -9.78 -15.55
N VAL A 205 22.92 -9.50 -15.61
CA VAL A 205 21.98 -10.00 -16.62
C VAL A 205 21.18 -8.83 -17.19
N THR A 206 20.78 -8.91 -18.46
CA THR A 206 19.91 -7.92 -19.09
C THR A 206 18.49 -8.47 -19.09
N LEU A 207 17.59 -7.76 -18.41
CA LEU A 207 16.17 -8.10 -18.32
C LEU A 207 15.38 -7.27 -19.32
N THR A 208 14.24 -7.79 -19.77
CA THR A 208 13.27 -7.04 -20.61
C THR A 208 12.00 -6.74 -19.84
N SER A 209 11.26 -5.69 -20.21
CA SER A 209 9.98 -5.39 -19.55
C SER A 209 8.94 -6.49 -19.75
N GLY A 210 8.90 -7.11 -20.94
CA GLY A 210 7.98 -8.24 -21.20
C GLY A 210 8.23 -9.44 -20.27
N GLU A 211 9.49 -9.73 -19.98
CA GLU A 211 9.90 -10.76 -19.01
C GLU A 211 9.45 -10.39 -17.58
N ILE A 212 9.59 -9.12 -17.18
CA ILE A 212 9.14 -8.65 -15.87
C ILE A 212 7.61 -8.66 -15.76
N ARG A 213 6.87 -8.38 -16.85
CA ARG A 213 5.42 -8.56 -16.87
C ARG A 213 5.04 -10.02 -16.58
N GLU A 214 5.70 -10.99 -17.23
CA GLU A 214 5.48 -12.41 -16.95
C GLU A 214 5.73 -12.74 -15.48
N ALA A 215 6.82 -12.21 -14.91
CA ALA A 215 7.14 -12.39 -13.50
C ALA A 215 6.07 -11.85 -12.54
N MET A 216 5.33 -10.81 -12.94
CA MET A 216 4.33 -10.14 -12.10
C MET A 216 2.91 -10.69 -12.28
N ALA A 217 2.64 -11.42 -13.37
CA ALA A 217 1.30 -11.77 -13.83
C ALA A 217 0.44 -12.50 -12.78
N GLU A 218 0.98 -13.52 -12.10
CA GLU A 218 0.23 -14.29 -11.10
C GLU A 218 -0.22 -13.40 -9.92
N THR A 219 0.66 -12.50 -9.47
CA THR A 219 0.40 -11.61 -8.35
C THR A 219 -0.61 -10.53 -8.71
N LEU A 220 -0.51 -9.98 -9.92
CA LEU A 220 -1.49 -9.03 -10.43
C LEU A 220 -2.87 -9.67 -10.64
N SER A 221 -2.93 -10.93 -11.10
CA SER A 221 -4.19 -11.68 -11.23
C SER A 221 -4.94 -11.76 -9.91
N LYS A 222 -4.24 -11.95 -8.79
CA LYS A 222 -4.88 -12.01 -7.46
C LYS A 222 -5.48 -10.65 -7.04
N ILE A 223 -4.88 -9.54 -7.47
CA ILE A 223 -5.45 -8.19 -7.28
C ILE A 223 -6.72 -8.04 -8.14
N VAL A 224 -6.65 -8.42 -9.42
CA VAL A 224 -7.81 -8.41 -10.34
C VAL A 224 -8.97 -9.24 -9.77
N GLU A 225 -8.68 -10.44 -9.25
CA GLU A 225 -9.69 -11.30 -8.64
C GLU A 225 -10.37 -10.65 -7.42
N ALA A 226 -9.63 -9.92 -6.58
CA ALA A 226 -10.21 -9.19 -5.44
C ALA A 226 -11.17 -8.09 -5.91
N VAL A 227 -10.82 -7.39 -6.99
CA VAL A 227 -11.69 -6.40 -7.63
C VAL A 227 -12.97 -7.05 -8.16
N LYS A 228 -12.85 -8.16 -8.90
CA LYS A 228 -14.00 -8.90 -9.45
C LYS A 228 -14.93 -9.42 -8.36
N ARG A 229 -14.38 -10.05 -7.31
CA ARG A 229 -15.18 -10.54 -6.16
C ARG A 229 -15.94 -9.42 -5.45
N THR A 230 -15.33 -8.25 -5.33
CA THR A 230 -16.01 -7.10 -4.73
C THR A 230 -17.16 -6.60 -5.62
N LEU A 231 -16.94 -6.50 -6.94
CA LEU A 231 -17.99 -6.15 -7.90
C LEU A 231 -19.16 -7.15 -7.88
N GLU A 232 -18.88 -8.46 -7.84
CA GLU A 232 -19.90 -9.52 -7.79
C GLU A 232 -20.82 -9.42 -6.57
N ARG A 233 -20.30 -8.94 -5.44
CA ARG A 233 -21.06 -8.77 -4.19
C ARG A 233 -21.75 -7.41 -4.10
N THR A 234 -21.43 -6.48 -5.00
CA THR A 234 -21.93 -5.11 -4.95
C THR A 234 -23.43 -5.05 -5.25
N PRO A 235 -24.25 -4.34 -4.43
CA PRO A 235 -25.67 -4.15 -4.72
C PRO A 235 -25.89 -3.59 -6.13
N PRO A 236 -26.90 -4.07 -6.89
CA PRO A 236 -27.09 -3.70 -8.29
C PRO A 236 -27.13 -2.19 -8.57
N GLU A 237 -27.77 -1.42 -7.69
CA GLU A 237 -27.87 0.05 -7.84
C GLU A 237 -26.49 0.72 -7.77
N LEU A 238 -25.62 0.26 -6.85
CA LEU A 238 -24.26 0.81 -6.72
C LEU A 238 -23.32 0.27 -7.80
N ALA A 239 -23.55 -0.96 -8.26
CA ALA A 239 -22.80 -1.53 -9.38
C ALA A 239 -23.05 -0.73 -10.67
N ALA A 240 -24.30 -0.31 -10.91
CA ALA A 240 -24.64 0.58 -12.03
C ALA A 240 -23.88 1.91 -11.96
N ASP A 241 -23.84 2.54 -10.78
CA ASP A 241 -23.05 3.77 -10.58
C ASP A 241 -21.56 3.57 -10.88
N ILE A 242 -20.98 2.43 -10.50
CA ILE A 242 -19.57 2.10 -10.72
C ILE A 242 -19.29 1.83 -12.20
N VAL A 243 -20.19 1.17 -12.92
CA VAL A 243 -20.06 0.97 -14.38
C VAL A 243 -20.04 2.32 -15.11
N ASP A 244 -20.89 3.26 -14.70
CA ASP A 244 -21.00 4.59 -15.33
C ASP A 244 -19.81 5.50 -15.00
N ARG A 245 -19.28 5.41 -13.76
CA ARG A 245 -18.23 6.32 -13.26
C ARG A 245 -16.82 5.76 -13.30
N GLY A 246 -16.70 4.44 -13.39
CA GLY A 246 -15.43 3.73 -13.36
C GLY A 246 -14.92 3.40 -11.97
N ILE A 247 -13.74 2.76 -11.96
CA ILE A 247 -12.98 2.38 -10.77
C ILE A 247 -11.88 3.41 -10.55
N MET A 248 -11.67 3.88 -9.32
CA MET A 248 -10.54 4.75 -8.98
C MET A 248 -9.39 3.95 -8.35
N LEU A 249 -8.18 4.07 -8.90
CA LEU A 249 -6.96 3.51 -8.34
C LEU A 249 -6.21 4.53 -7.48
N ALA A 250 -5.75 4.08 -6.32
CA ALA A 250 -4.89 4.82 -5.42
C ALA A 250 -3.70 3.96 -4.94
N GLY A 251 -2.80 4.56 -4.18
CA GLY A 251 -1.64 3.87 -3.62
C GLY A 251 -0.44 3.82 -4.54
N GLY A 252 0.70 3.36 -4.02
CA GLY A 252 1.94 3.28 -4.78
C GLY A 252 1.93 2.22 -5.88
N GLY A 253 1.16 1.15 -5.71
CA GLY A 253 0.98 0.11 -6.71
C GLY A 253 0.17 0.54 -7.92
N ALA A 254 -0.65 1.60 -7.80
CA ALA A 254 -1.33 2.21 -8.95
C ALA A 254 -0.36 2.83 -9.98
N LEU A 255 0.93 2.99 -9.62
CA LEU A 255 1.98 3.48 -10.52
C LEU A 255 2.62 2.38 -11.38
N VAL A 256 2.24 1.11 -11.20
CA VAL A 256 2.66 0.05 -12.11
C VAL A 256 2.06 0.34 -13.48
N ARG A 257 2.92 0.43 -14.51
CA ARG A 257 2.49 0.77 -15.88
C ARG A 257 1.40 -0.20 -16.36
N GLY A 258 0.31 0.32 -16.92
CA GLY A 258 -0.78 -0.48 -17.48
C GLY A 258 -1.68 -1.18 -16.45
N ILE A 259 -1.57 -0.88 -15.16
CA ILE A 259 -2.43 -1.53 -14.14
C ILE A 259 -3.91 -1.16 -14.31
N ASN A 260 -4.19 0.07 -14.71
CA ASN A 260 -5.52 0.54 -15.06
C ASN A 260 -6.05 -0.15 -16.33
N ASP A 261 -5.18 -0.39 -17.31
CA ASP A 261 -5.54 -1.07 -18.56
C ASP A 261 -5.88 -2.53 -18.29
N LEU A 262 -5.06 -3.22 -17.49
CA LEU A 262 -5.32 -4.59 -17.02
C LEU A 262 -6.67 -4.68 -16.31
N LEU A 263 -6.95 -3.80 -15.35
CA LEU A 263 -8.22 -3.81 -14.63
C LEU A 263 -9.41 -3.49 -15.54
N SER A 264 -9.24 -2.56 -16.49
CA SER A 264 -10.30 -2.21 -17.43
C SER A 264 -10.63 -3.35 -18.38
N ASP A 265 -9.60 -4.04 -18.90
CA ASP A 265 -9.76 -5.21 -19.78
C ASP A 265 -10.44 -6.37 -19.04
N GLU A 266 -10.00 -6.66 -17.82
CA GLU A 266 -10.49 -7.80 -17.04
C GLU A 266 -11.89 -7.60 -16.47
N THR A 267 -12.27 -6.36 -16.13
CA THR A 267 -13.58 -6.05 -15.52
C THR A 267 -14.60 -5.51 -16.53
N GLY A 268 -14.16 -4.98 -17.67
CA GLY A 268 -15.00 -4.24 -18.60
C GLY A 268 -15.41 -2.85 -18.10
N ILE A 269 -14.87 -2.39 -16.97
CA ILE A 269 -15.19 -1.09 -16.34
C ILE A 269 -13.98 -0.16 -16.49
N PHE A 270 -14.22 1.05 -16.96
CA PHE A 270 -13.14 2.02 -17.13
C PHE A 270 -12.44 2.30 -15.78
N THR A 271 -11.11 2.21 -15.77
CA THR A 271 -10.32 2.39 -14.55
C THR A 271 -9.46 3.65 -14.65
N HIS A 272 -9.60 4.54 -13.66
CA HIS A 272 -8.85 5.77 -13.51
C HIS A 272 -7.73 5.60 -12.48
N ILE A 273 -6.64 6.36 -12.64
CA ILE A 273 -5.63 6.54 -11.58
C ILE A 273 -5.85 7.91 -10.97
N ALA A 274 -5.89 7.99 -9.63
CA ALA A 274 -5.99 9.26 -8.93
C ALA A 274 -4.81 10.17 -9.29
N GLU A 275 -5.01 11.49 -9.26
CA GLU A 275 -3.98 12.46 -9.69
C GLU A 275 -2.67 12.31 -8.89
N ASN A 276 -2.77 12.07 -7.59
CA ASN A 276 -1.64 11.88 -6.69
C ASN A 276 -1.82 10.58 -5.88
N PRO A 277 -1.69 9.40 -6.51
CA PRO A 277 -2.15 8.13 -5.92
C PRO A 277 -1.34 7.76 -4.67
N LEU A 278 -0.05 8.12 -4.62
CA LEU A 278 0.81 7.96 -3.44
C LEU A 278 0.38 8.79 -2.23
N LEU A 279 -0.36 9.88 -2.43
CA LEU A 279 -0.72 10.84 -1.39
C LEU A 279 -2.19 10.77 -0.98
N CYS A 280 -3.03 9.98 -1.66
CA CYS A 280 -4.46 9.91 -1.39
C CYS A 280 -4.78 9.65 0.09
N VAL A 281 -4.19 8.62 0.70
CA VAL A 281 -4.47 8.29 2.13
C VAL A 281 -4.08 9.43 3.06
N VAL A 282 -2.87 9.99 2.91
CA VAL A 282 -2.40 11.05 3.81
C VAL A 282 -3.17 12.36 3.62
N ASN A 283 -3.56 12.68 2.38
CA ASN A 283 -4.39 13.84 2.07
C ASN A 283 -5.80 13.68 2.67
N GLY A 284 -6.39 12.49 2.56
CA GLY A 284 -7.68 12.20 3.20
C GLY A 284 -7.64 12.29 4.72
N CYS A 285 -6.56 11.78 5.34
CA CYS A 285 -6.33 11.99 6.78
C CYS A 285 -6.20 13.48 7.14
N GLY A 286 -5.55 14.28 6.29
CA GLY A 286 -5.44 15.73 6.45
C GLY A 286 -6.80 16.42 6.39
N GLU A 287 -7.63 16.10 5.40
CA GLU A 287 -8.98 16.66 5.25
C GLU A 287 -9.89 16.30 6.44
N VAL A 288 -9.76 15.08 6.97
CA VAL A 288 -10.44 14.66 8.21
C VAL A 288 -9.98 15.48 9.42
N LEU A 289 -8.71 15.88 9.50
CA LEU A 289 -8.22 16.76 10.55
C LEU A 289 -8.77 18.19 10.40
N ASP A 290 -8.85 18.69 9.16
CA ASP A 290 -9.33 20.04 8.86
C ASP A 290 -10.84 20.20 9.13
N ASP A 291 -11.67 19.20 8.80
CA ASP A 291 -13.11 19.19 9.09
C ASP A 291 -13.53 18.03 10.01
N PHE A 292 -12.82 17.93 11.15
CA PHE A 292 -13.01 16.85 12.10
C PHE A 292 -14.45 16.70 12.63
N LYS A 293 -15.21 17.81 12.75
CA LYS A 293 -16.60 17.75 13.22
C LYS A 293 -17.51 17.05 12.22
N LYS A 294 -17.38 17.37 10.93
CA LYS A 294 -18.20 16.78 9.85
C LYS A 294 -17.77 15.34 9.56
N LEU A 295 -16.47 15.07 9.63
CA LEU A 295 -15.88 13.78 9.26
C LEU A 295 -15.64 12.85 10.46
N LYS A 296 -16.10 13.22 11.66
CA LYS A 296 -15.99 12.36 12.85
C LYS A 296 -16.59 10.95 12.65
N ARG A 297 -17.59 10.81 11.77
CA ARG A 297 -18.26 9.54 11.50
C ARG A 297 -17.40 8.52 10.74
N VAL A 298 -16.37 8.97 10.02
CA VAL A 298 -15.49 8.08 9.25
C VAL A 298 -14.25 7.64 10.04
N VAL A 299 -14.05 8.18 11.24
CA VAL A 299 -13.00 7.75 12.16
C VAL A 299 -13.57 6.91 13.28
N ASP A 300 -12.75 6.01 13.82
CA ASP A 300 -13.10 5.17 14.96
C ASP A 300 -14.37 4.32 14.76
N THR A 301 -14.62 3.91 13.52
CA THR A 301 -15.79 3.11 13.12
C THR A 301 -15.94 1.84 13.99
N PRO A 302 -17.08 1.69 14.70
CA PRO A 302 -17.32 0.56 15.59
C PRO A 302 -17.20 -0.81 14.88
N GLU A 303 -16.74 -1.83 15.62
CA GLU A 303 -16.52 -3.18 15.08
C GLU A 303 -17.78 -3.85 14.54
N PHE A 304 -18.94 -3.62 15.15
CA PHE A 304 -20.19 -4.24 14.69
C PHE A 304 -20.61 -3.77 13.29
N ILE A 305 -20.30 -2.52 12.92
CA ILE A 305 -20.58 -1.98 11.58
C ILE A 305 -19.66 -2.65 10.56
N ARG A 306 -18.40 -2.94 10.93
CA ARG A 306 -17.43 -3.60 10.05
C ARG A 306 -17.72 -5.09 9.86
N ASN A 307 -18.23 -5.78 10.88
CA ASN A 307 -18.61 -7.19 10.75
C ASN A 307 -19.87 -7.37 9.89
N ALA A 308 -20.83 -6.43 9.95
CA ALA A 308 -22.01 -6.43 9.08
C ALA A 308 -21.69 -6.24 7.58
N ILE A 309 -20.47 -5.83 7.24
CA ILE A 309 -19.97 -5.69 5.86
C ILE A 309 -19.27 -6.98 5.37
N ARG A 310 -18.86 -7.85 6.31
CA ARG A 310 -18.13 -9.10 6.02
C ARG A 310 -19.07 -10.30 5.80
N ASP A 311 -20.26 -10.28 6.40
CA ASP A 311 -21.33 -11.28 6.26
C ASP A 311 -22.28 -10.95 5.11
#